data_AF-A0AAN7FDY9-F1
#
_entry.id   AF-A0AAN7FDY9-F1
#
_cell.length_a   1.000
_cell.length_b   1.000
_cell.length_c   1.000
_cell.angle_alpha   90.00
_cell.angle_beta   90.00
_cell.angle_gamma   90.00
#
_symmetry.space_group_name_H-M   'P 1'
#
loop_
_entity.id
_entity.type
_entity.pdbx_description
1 polymer ?
#
loop_
_entity_poly.entity_id
_entity_poly.type
_entity_poly.pdbx_seq_one_letter_code
_entity_poly.pdbx_strand_id
1 'polypeptide(L)'
;MIVPPLKNIEGLVSTEVDNDEGSILEGFAKSILDASLCWRDIGWLRSITNLPTLIKGVLTREDAIKATEIGVAGIVVSNHGARQLDYTPATITVLEEVVHAVGGKVPVFLDGGVRRGTDVFKALALGAQAVLIGRPVVYGLAAKGEYGVRKVIQMLKDELELTMALSGCPSVKDITRSHVRTEHEKIHSLL
;
A
#
# COMPACT_ATOMS: atom_id res chain seq x y z
N MET A 1 -15.72 8.28 19.67
CA MET A 1 -15.48 7.14 18.75
C MET A 1 -15.08 5.97 19.63
N ILE A 2 -15.89 4.91 19.70
CA ILE A 2 -15.53 3.72 20.47
C ILE A 2 -14.40 3.04 19.70
N VAL A 3 -13.22 2.94 20.28
CA VAL A 3 -12.15 2.11 19.72
C VAL A 3 -12.63 0.67 19.86
N PRO A 4 -12.87 -0.06 18.76
CA PRO A 4 -13.28 -1.44 18.87
C PRO A 4 -12.18 -2.22 19.62
N PRO A 5 -12.54 -3.12 20.55
CA PRO A 5 -11.57 -3.91 21.26
C PRO A 5 -10.71 -4.68 20.26
N LEU A 6 -9.40 -4.41 20.27
CA LEU A 6 -8.42 -5.04 19.40
C LEU A 6 -8.12 -6.45 19.95
N LYS A 7 -9.11 -7.36 19.84
CA LYS A 7 -9.02 -8.73 20.38
C LYS A 7 -7.78 -9.51 19.92
N ASN A 8 -7.24 -9.15 18.76
CA ASN A 8 -6.05 -9.76 18.19
C ASN A 8 -4.74 -9.37 18.91
N ILE A 9 -4.76 -8.41 19.83
CA ILE A 9 -3.62 -7.99 20.66
C ILE A 9 -3.97 -7.93 22.15
N GLU A 10 -5.10 -8.52 22.54
CA GLU A 10 -5.55 -8.59 23.93
C GLU A 10 -4.49 -9.31 24.78
N GLY A 11 -4.04 -8.67 25.85
CA GLY A 11 -2.97 -9.16 26.73
C GLY A 11 -1.53 -8.91 26.25
N LEU A 12 -1.33 -8.38 25.03
CA LEU A 12 -0.01 -7.98 24.52
C LEU A 12 0.27 -6.48 24.71
N VAL A 13 -0.77 -5.66 24.69
CA VAL A 13 -0.69 -4.20 24.82
C VAL A 13 -1.82 -3.73 25.72
N SER A 14 -1.52 -2.79 26.62
CA SER A 14 -2.57 -2.14 27.42
C SER A 14 -3.50 -1.34 26.50
N THR A 15 -4.80 -1.58 26.62
CA THR A 15 -5.84 -0.79 25.96
C THR A 15 -6.34 0.37 26.83
N GLU A 16 -5.83 0.49 28.06
CA GLU A 16 -6.12 1.62 28.94
C GLU A 16 -5.30 2.82 28.46
N VAL A 17 -6.00 3.83 27.98
CA VAL A 17 -5.41 5.08 27.49
C VAL A 17 -5.82 6.18 28.46
N ASP A 18 -4.85 6.75 29.17
CA ASP A 18 -5.07 7.93 29.99
C ASP A 18 -5.38 9.12 29.05
N ASN A 19 -6.54 9.73 29.23
CA ASN A 19 -7.12 10.64 28.24
C ASN A 19 -7.29 12.04 28.81
N ASP A 20 -6.21 12.84 28.83
CA ASP A 20 -6.30 14.25 29.22
C ASP A 20 -6.57 15.19 28.03
N GLU A 21 -6.14 14.88 26.80
CA GLU A 21 -6.49 15.67 25.60
C GLU A 21 -6.51 14.80 24.32
N GLY A 22 -7.67 14.62 23.68
CA GLY A 22 -7.79 14.02 22.33
C GLY A 22 -8.75 12.82 22.19
N SER A 23 -8.65 12.12 21.06
CA SER A 23 -9.41 10.89 20.80
C SER A 23 -8.68 9.68 21.40
N ILE A 24 -9.43 8.71 21.96
CA ILE A 24 -8.88 7.44 22.49
C ILE A 24 -7.98 6.72 21.46
N LEU A 25 -8.31 6.80 20.16
CA LEU A 25 -7.50 6.24 19.08
C LEU A 25 -6.15 6.95 18.92
N GLU A 26 -6.11 8.26 19.12
CA GLU A 26 -4.90 9.06 19.06
C GLU A 26 -4.03 8.79 20.30
N GLY A 27 -4.62 8.77 21.49
CA GLY A 27 -3.91 8.44 22.72
C GLY A 27 -3.32 7.03 22.69
N PHE A 28 -4.07 6.04 22.18
CA PHE A 28 -3.56 4.69 21.97
C PHE A 28 -2.41 4.67 20.95
N ALA A 29 -2.54 5.38 19.83
CA ALA A 29 -1.46 5.45 18.85
C ALA A 29 -0.18 6.07 19.46
N LYS A 30 -0.31 7.13 20.25
CA LYS A 30 0.83 7.76 20.94
C LYS A 30 1.51 6.82 21.93
N SER A 31 0.78 5.94 22.62
CA SER A 31 1.37 5.03 23.60
C SER A 31 2.12 3.84 22.99
N ILE A 32 1.86 3.50 21.72
CA ILE A 32 2.46 2.34 21.05
C ILE A 32 3.43 2.69 19.92
N LEU A 33 3.39 3.93 19.41
CA LEU A 33 4.24 4.36 18.31
C LEU A 33 5.59 4.85 18.83
N ASP A 34 6.63 4.08 18.53
CA ASP A 34 8.01 4.43 18.84
C ASP A 34 8.63 5.24 17.69
N ALA A 35 8.94 6.51 17.94
CA ALA A 35 9.57 7.41 16.98
C ALA A 35 11.08 7.15 16.80
N SER A 36 11.69 6.30 17.64
CA SER A 36 13.11 5.95 17.55
C SER A 36 13.41 4.80 16.58
N LEU A 37 12.36 4.17 16.03
CA LEU A 37 12.49 3.05 15.10
C LEU A 37 13.40 3.39 13.91
N CYS A 38 14.27 2.45 13.60
CA CYS A 38 15.24 2.51 12.52
C CYS A 38 15.35 1.16 11.80
N TRP A 39 16.22 1.11 10.79
CA TRP A 39 16.45 -0.09 9.99
C TRP A 39 16.89 -1.32 10.79
N ARG A 40 17.55 -1.14 11.94
CA ARG A 40 17.94 -2.25 12.82
C ARG A 40 16.74 -2.97 13.43
N ASP A 41 15.67 -2.25 13.71
CA ASP A 41 14.47 -2.78 14.35
C ASP A 41 13.69 -3.69 13.40
N ILE A 42 13.85 -3.50 12.09
CA ILE A 42 13.35 -4.44 11.07
C ILE A 42 14.10 -5.77 11.15
N GLY A 43 15.43 -5.72 11.37
CA GLY A 43 16.25 -6.91 11.62
C GLY A 43 15.80 -7.66 12.89
N TRP A 44 15.54 -6.92 13.98
CA TRP A 44 14.98 -7.50 15.20
C TRP A 44 13.59 -8.10 14.97
N LEU A 45 12.67 -7.40 14.30
CA LEU A 45 11.32 -7.90 14.01
C LEU A 45 11.39 -9.23 13.24
N ARG A 46 12.28 -9.32 12.24
CA ARG A 46 12.52 -10.56 11.49
C ARG A 46 13.14 -11.67 12.33
N SER A 47 13.82 -11.35 13.44
CA SER A 47 14.41 -12.36 14.34
C SER A 47 13.36 -13.04 15.23
N ILE A 48 12.21 -12.41 15.44
CA ILE A 48 11.14 -12.91 16.32
C ILE A 48 9.95 -13.50 15.56
N THR A 49 9.99 -13.52 14.22
CA THR A 49 8.96 -14.17 13.40
C THR A 49 9.53 -14.80 12.13
N ASN A 50 8.97 -15.93 11.72
CA ASN A 50 9.27 -16.56 10.42
C ASN A 50 8.29 -16.12 9.31
N LEU A 51 7.34 -15.22 9.61
CA LEU A 51 6.39 -14.74 8.63
C LEU A 51 7.05 -13.77 7.63
N PRO A 52 6.61 -13.76 6.35
CA PRO A 52 7.08 -12.79 5.37
C PRO A 52 6.81 -11.37 5.85
N THR A 53 7.87 -10.60 6.06
CA THR A 53 7.76 -9.19 6.50
C THR A 53 7.72 -8.28 5.28
N LEU A 54 6.66 -7.47 5.14
CA LEU A 54 6.56 -6.43 4.12
C LEU A 54 6.78 -5.05 4.75
N ILE A 55 7.60 -4.20 4.15
CA ILE A 55 7.71 -2.79 4.57
C ILE A 55 6.69 -1.97 3.80
N LYS A 56 5.84 -1.24 4.52
CA LYS A 56 4.84 -0.33 3.96
C LYS A 56 5.20 1.10 4.28
N GLY A 57 5.23 1.95 3.27
CA GLY A 57 5.59 3.37 3.45
C GLY A 57 6.78 3.82 2.60
N VAL A 58 7.33 2.96 1.75
CA VAL A 58 8.47 3.29 0.90
C VAL A 58 8.00 4.16 -0.27
N LEU A 59 8.60 5.34 -0.42
CA LEU A 59 8.28 6.28 -1.50
C LEU A 59 9.52 6.68 -2.34
N THR A 60 10.70 6.19 -1.98
CA THR A 60 11.98 6.60 -2.57
C THR A 60 12.83 5.39 -2.95
N ARG A 61 13.72 5.59 -3.93
CA ARG A 61 14.75 4.63 -4.34
C ARG A 61 15.65 4.21 -3.18
N GLU A 62 16.09 5.14 -2.35
CA GLU A 62 17.09 4.87 -1.30
C GLU A 62 16.54 3.88 -0.26
N ASP A 63 15.29 4.07 0.15
CA ASP A 63 14.67 3.19 1.14
C ASP A 63 14.23 1.86 0.53
N ALA A 64 13.89 1.84 -0.77
CA ALA A 64 13.67 0.59 -1.49
C ALA A 64 14.93 -0.28 -1.53
N ILE A 65 16.10 0.32 -1.78
CA ILE A 65 17.39 -0.39 -1.76
C ILE A 65 17.66 -0.95 -0.36
N LYS A 66 17.60 -0.11 0.69
CA LYS A 66 17.82 -0.54 2.08
C LYS A 66 16.88 -1.66 2.50
N ALA A 67 15.59 -1.55 2.15
CA ALA A 67 14.60 -2.59 2.41
C ALA A 67 15.02 -3.93 1.79
N THR A 68 15.49 -3.94 0.54
CA THR A 68 15.99 -5.17 -0.10
C THR A 68 17.26 -5.71 0.55
N GLU A 69 18.20 -4.86 0.96
CA GLU A 69 19.44 -5.27 1.63
C GLU A 69 19.19 -5.95 2.98
N ILE A 70 18.16 -5.48 3.70
CA ILE A 70 17.74 -6.05 4.99
C ILE A 70 16.97 -7.36 4.81
N GLY A 71 16.63 -7.76 3.57
CA GLY A 71 16.02 -9.05 3.28
C GLY A 71 14.55 -9.15 3.64
N VAL A 72 13.79 -8.05 3.48
CA VAL A 72 12.32 -8.10 3.61
C VAL A 72 11.69 -8.91 2.48
N ALA A 73 10.48 -9.42 2.69
CA ALA A 73 9.80 -10.26 1.70
C ALA A 73 9.08 -9.47 0.60
N GLY A 74 9.01 -8.14 0.73
CA GLY A 74 8.38 -7.25 -0.25
C GLY A 74 8.18 -5.83 0.28
N ILE A 75 7.80 -4.95 -0.62
CA ILE A 75 7.67 -3.51 -0.37
C ILE A 75 6.29 -3.05 -0.80
N VAL A 76 5.66 -2.19 0.00
CA VAL A 76 4.41 -1.51 -0.35
C VAL A 76 4.67 -0.02 -0.54
N VAL A 77 4.59 0.44 -1.79
CA VAL A 77 4.60 1.86 -2.13
C VAL A 77 3.34 2.50 -1.60
N SER A 78 3.50 3.32 -0.56
CA SER A 78 2.39 3.85 0.21
C SER A 78 2.75 5.18 0.85
N ASN A 79 1.87 6.18 0.71
CA ASN A 79 1.91 7.42 1.50
C ASN A 79 0.89 7.38 2.65
N HIS A 80 0.55 6.17 3.11
CA HIS A 80 -0.44 5.91 4.16
C HIS A 80 -1.84 6.48 3.81
N GLY A 81 -2.16 6.51 2.51
CA GLY A 81 -3.40 7.10 2.01
C GLY A 81 -3.45 8.62 2.19
N ALA A 82 -2.30 9.29 2.07
CA ALA A 82 -2.11 10.73 2.22
C ALA A 82 -2.57 11.27 3.59
N ARG A 83 -2.17 10.58 4.66
CA ARG A 83 -2.56 10.92 6.06
C ARG A 83 -1.38 11.20 6.99
N GLN A 84 -0.15 11.01 6.52
CA GLN A 84 1.05 11.20 7.32
C GLN A 84 1.68 12.57 7.01
N LEU A 85 2.55 12.63 6.00
CA LEU A 85 3.16 13.89 5.56
C LEU A 85 2.46 14.40 4.29
N ASP A 86 1.95 15.64 4.35
CA ASP A 86 1.41 16.34 3.18
C ASP A 86 2.54 16.73 2.21
N TYR A 87 2.20 16.98 0.94
CA TYR A 87 3.15 17.17 -0.17
C TYR A 87 4.04 15.96 -0.49
N THR A 88 3.77 14.79 0.10
CA THR A 88 4.34 13.54 -0.42
C THR A 88 3.74 13.24 -1.80
N PRO A 89 4.51 12.62 -2.71
CA PRO A 89 4.02 12.34 -4.06
C PRO A 89 2.83 11.37 -4.03
N ALA A 90 2.06 11.38 -5.12
CA ALA A 90 1.10 10.31 -5.35
C ALA A 90 1.87 8.99 -5.51
N THR A 91 1.38 7.91 -4.89
CA THR A 91 2.09 6.62 -4.90
C THR A 91 2.34 6.08 -6.31
N ILE A 92 1.42 6.32 -7.25
CA ILE A 92 1.57 5.90 -8.65
C ILE A 92 2.71 6.63 -9.37
N THR A 93 3.07 7.85 -8.96
CA THR A 93 4.12 8.64 -9.64
C THR A 93 5.52 8.23 -9.22
N VAL A 94 5.68 7.57 -8.08
CA VAL A 94 6.98 7.04 -7.57
C VAL A 94 7.09 5.52 -7.67
N LEU A 95 6.02 4.84 -8.09
CA LEU A 95 5.99 3.37 -8.17
C LEU A 95 7.14 2.82 -9.02
N GLU A 96 7.32 3.36 -10.22
CA GLU A 96 8.32 2.86 -11.18
C GLU A 96 9.76 3.06 -10.67
N GLU A 97 10.03 4.16 -9.98
CA GLU A 97 11.32 4.40 -9.32
C GLU A 97 11.63 3.30 -8.29
N VAL A 98 10.65 2.96 -7.44
CA VAL A 98 10.79 1.89 -6.44
C VAL A 98 10.94 0.52 -7.10
N VAL A 99 10.13 0.21 -8.11
CA VAL A 99 10.23 -1.06 -8.87
C VAL A 99 11.63 -1.23 -9.47
N HIS A 100 12.17 -0.18 -10.11
CA HIS A 100 13.51 -0.19 -10.67
C HIS A 100 14.59 -0.34 -9.59
N ALA A 101 14.44 0.32 -8.44
CA ALA A 101 15.37 0.22 -7.32
C ALA A 101 15.42 -1.20 -6.72
N VAL A 102 14.26 -1.87 -6.64
CA VAL A 102 14.14 -3.25 -6.14
C VAL A 102 14.76 -4.26 -7.10
N GLY A 103 14.69 -4.00 -8.41
CA GLY A 103 15.33 -4.85 -9.43
C GLY A 103 14.83 -6.30 -9.41
N GLY A 104 13.54 -6.51 -9.13
CA GLY A 104 12.91 -7.83 -9.12
C GLY A 104 13.31 -8.76 -7.96
N LYS A 105 14.11 -8.30 -6.98
CA LYS A 105 14.53 -9.11 -5.83
C LYS A 105 13.36 -9.54 -4.94
N VAL A 106 12.36 -8.66 -4.79
CA VAL A 106 11.16 -8.87 -3.97
C VAL A 106 9.94 -8.26 -4.68
N PRO A 107 8.71 -8.74 -4.43
CA PRO A 107 7.51 -8.12 -4.97
C PRO A 107 7.31 -6.69 -4.45
N VAL A 108 6.87 -5.82 -5.36
CA VAL A 108 6.44 -4.45 -5.04
C VAL A 108 4.93 -4.36 -5.15
N PHE A 109 4.28 -3.80 -4.15
CA PHE A 109 2.85 -3.55 -4.10
C PHE A 109 2.57 -2.05 -4.05
N LEU A 110 1.34 -1.64 -4.35
CA LEU A 110 0.93 -0.23 -4.27
C LEU A 110 -0.38 -0.06 -3.50
N ASP A 111 -0.48 0.97 -2.67
CA ASP A 111 -1.75 1.48 -2.16
C ASP A 111 -1.89 2.99 -2.42
N GLY A 112 -3.02 3.57 -2.02
CA GLY A 112 -3.29 5.00 -2.19
C GLY A 112 -3.96 5.30 -3.54
N GLY A 113 -5.13 5.95 -3.51
CA GLY A 113 -5.80 6.40 -4.73
C GLY A 113 -6.50 5.34 -5.61
N VAL A 114 -6.23 4.04 -5.48
CA VAL A 114 -6.87 3.00 -6.33
C VAL A 114 -8.38 2.93 -6.14
N ARG A 115 -9.18 3.31 -7.14
CA ARG A 115 -10.65 3.32 -7.06
C ARG A 115 -11.35 2.68 -8.26
N ARG A 116 -10.62 2.43 -9.35
CA ARG A 116 -11.13 1.81 -10.57
C ARG A 116 -10.28 0.63 -11.01
N GLY A 117 -10.84 -0.27 -11.81
CA GLY A 117 -10.09 -1.35 -12.46
C GLY A 117 -8.94 -0.82 -13.34
N THR A 118 -9.13 0.33 -13.99
CA THR A 118 -8.05 1.00 -14.75
C THR A 118 -6.90 1.50 -13.88
N ASP A 119 -7.14 1.83 -12.60
CA ASP A 119 -6.07 2.21 -11.68
C ASP A 119 -5.24 0.99 -11.29
N VAL A 120 -5.90 -0.17 -11.10
CA VAL A 120 -5.21 -1.45 -10.90
C VAL A 120 -4.34 -1.78 -12.11
N PHE A 121 -4.92 -1.72 -13.31
CA PHE A 121 -4.20 -2.00 -14.56
C PHE A 121 -2.95 -1.11 -14.72
N LYS A 122 -3.06 0.20 -14.47
CA LYS A 122 -1.91 1.13 -14.54
C LYS A 122 -0.81 0.76 -13.55
N ALA A 123 -1.16 0.44 -12.31
CA ALA A 123 -0.18 0.05 -11.30
C ALA A 123 0.54 -1.25 -11.69
N LEU A 124 -0.19 -2.24 -12.20
CA LEU A 124 0.40 -3.49 -12.70
C LEU A 124 1.32 -3.24 -13.89
N ALA A 125 0.91 -2.41 -14.85
CA ALA A 125 1.73 -2.03 -16.01
C ALA A 125 3.01 -1.28 -15.61
N LEU A 126 2.99 -0.53 -14.51
CA LEU A 126 4.16 0.14 -13.91
C LEU A 126 5.01 -0.78 -13.01
N GLY A 127 4.67 -2.07 -12.93
CA GLY A 127 5.49 -3.10 -12.27
C GLY A 127 5.08 -3.45 -10.83
N ALA A 128 3.95 -2.97 -10.33
CA ALA A 128 3.38 -3.52 -9.10
C ALA A 128 2.91 -4.96 -9.34
N GLN A 129 3.10 -5.85 -8.36
CA GLN A 129 2.58 -7.22 -8.39
C GLN A 129 1.11 -7.31 -8.00
N ALA A 130 0.67 -6.42 -7.10
CA ALA A 130 -0.74 -6.25 -6.74
C ALA A 130 -0.95 -4.86 -6.10
N VAL A 131 -2.22 -4.49 -5.93
CA VAL A 131 -2.62 -3.26 -5.27
C VAL A 131 -3.43 -3.55 -4.00
N LEU A 132 -3.40 -2.61 -3.04
CA LEU A 132 -4.19 -2.66 -1.82
C LEU A 132 -5.22 -1.52 -1.80
N ILE A 133 -6.38 -1.78 -1.22
CA ILE A 133 -7.47 -0.79 -1.06
C ILE A 133 -7.82 -0.61 0.43
N GLY A 134 -7.87 0.65 0.86
CA GLY A 134 -8.24 1.02 2.24
C GLY A 134 -9.66 1.58 2.31
N ARG A 135 -9.79 2.91 2.11
CA ARG A 135 -11.06 3.65 2.17
C ARG A 135 -12.26 2.97 1.47
N PRO A 136 -12.13 2.41 0.24
CA PRO A 136 -13.26 1.74 -0.42
C PRO A 136 -13.88 0.61 0.41
N VAL A 137 -13.06 -0.15 1.14
CA VAL A 137 -13.52 -1.25 1.99
C VAL A 137 -14.40 -0.72 3.12
N VAL A 138 -13.92 0.28 3.87
CA VAL A 138 -14.69 0.85 4.98
C VAL A 138 -15.94 1.60 4.53
N TYR A 139 -15.92 2.21 3.34
CA TYR A 139 -17.11 2.85 2.76
C TYR A 139 -18.16 1.82 2.31
N GLY A 140 -17.73 0.73 1.66
CA GLY A 140 -18.62 -0.39 1.35
C GLY A 140 -19.22 -1.00 2.62
N LEU A 141 -18.39 -1.19 3.65
CA LEU A 141 -18.80 -1.70 4.95
C LEU A 141 -19.86 -0.80 5.60
N ALA A 142 -19.65 0.52 5.60
CA ALA A 142 -20.61 1.47 6.15
C ALA A 142 -21.94 1.49 5.37
N ALA A 143 -21.88 1.34 4.04
CA ALA A 143 -23.06 1.39 3.19
C ALA A 143 -23.95 0.16 3.32
N LYS A 144 -23.38 -1.05 3.27
CA LYS A 144 -24.14 -2.32 3.26
C LYS A 144 -23.42 -3.49 3.95
N GLY A 145 -22.65 -3.21 5.00
CA GLY A 145 -21.92 -4.25 5.75
C GLY A 145 -21.03 -5.09 4.84
N GLU A 146 -20.94 -6.40 5.13
CA GLU A 146 -20.19 -7.36 4.34
C GLU A 146 -20.58 -7.34 2.85
N TYR A 147 -21.87 -7.19 2.54
CA TYR A 147 -22.34 -7.12 1.15
C TYR A 147 -21.73 -5.94 0.40
N GLY A 148 -21.63 -4.78 1.04
CA GLY A 148 -21.02 -3.59 0.44
C GLY A 148 -19.53 -3.77 0.20
N VAL A 149 -18.81 -4.41 1.12
CA VAL A 149 -17.39 -4.78 0.91
C VAL A 149 -17.23 -5.72 -0.28
N ARG A 150 -18.04 -6.79 -0.34
CA ARG A 150 -18.05 -7.73 -1.47
C ARG A 150 -18.32 -7.02 -2.79
N LYS A 151 -19.26 -6.07 -2.82
CA LYS A 151 -19.57 -5.29 -4.02
C LYS A 151 -18.43 -4.39 -4.46
N VAL A 152 -17.72 -3.75 -3.54
CA VAL A 152 -16.52 -2.96 -3.88
C VAL A 152 -15.46 -3.83 -4.55
N ILE A 153 -15.16 -5.00 -3.97
CA ILE A 153 -14.17 -5.93 -4.53
C ILE A 153 -14.61 -6.45 -5.89
N GLN A 154 -15.90 -6.81 -6.03
CA GLN A 154 -16.44 -7.31 -7.30
C GLN A 154 -16.37 -6.25 -8.41
N MET A 155 -16.75 -5.00 -8.14
CA MET A 155 -16.69 -3.93 -9.13
C MET A 155 -15.26 -3.67 -9.61
N LEU A 156 -14.29 -3.63 -8.68
CA LEU A 156 -12.88 -3.47 -9.05
C LEU A 156 -12.36 -4.62 -9.92
N LYS A 157 -12.79 -5.85 -9.63
CA LYS A 157 -12.46 -7.03 -10.43
C LYS A 157 -13.07 -6.94 -11.83
N ASP A 158 -14.37 -6.65 -11.94
CA ASP A 158 -15.09 -6.58 -13.21
C ASP A 158 -14.53 -5.46 -14.10
N GLU A 159 -14.24 -4.30 -13.51
CA GLU A 159 -13.61 -3.19 -14.24
C GLU A 159 -12.18 -3.52 -14.69
N LEU A 160 -11.40 -4.25 -13.89
CA LEU A 160 -10.06 -4.69 -14.28
C LEU A 160 -10.14 -5.69 -15.43
N GLU A 161 -11.05 -6.67 -15.36
CA GLU A 161 -11.26 -7.67 -16.41
C GLU A 161 -11.67 -6.99 -17.74
N LEU A 162 -12.59 -6.03 -17.68
CA LEU A 162 -12.96 -5.23 -18.86
C LEU A 162 -11.77 -4.41 -19.39
N THR A 163 -10.98 -3.79 -18.50
CA THR A 163 -9.80 -3.02 -18.91
C THR A 163 -8.76 -3.92 -19.60
N MET A 164 -8.53 -5.11 -19.06
CA MET A 164 -7.63 -6.11 -19.64
C MET A 164 -8.12 -6.57 -21.02
N ALA A 165 -9.41 -6.88 -21.15
CA ALA A 165 -10.01 -7.27 -22.43
C ALA A 165 -9.84 -6.18 -23.50
N LEU A 166 -10.14 -4.93 -23.15
CA LEU A 166 -10.00 -3.78 -24.06
C LEU A 166 -8.53 -3.44 -24.38
N SER A 167 -7.60 -3.83 -23.52
CA SER A 167 -6.16 -3.63 -23.72
C SER A 167 -5.47 -4.82 -24.39
N GLY A 168 -6.20 -5.87 -24.75
CA GLY A 168 -5.64 -7.07 -25.38
C GLY A 168 -4.79 -7.93 -24.44
N CYS A 169 -5.03 -7.89 -23.13
CA CYS A 169 -4.30 -8.64 -22.11
C CYS A 169 -5.13 -9.83 -21.60
N PRO A 170 -4.98 -11.07 -22.13
CA PRO A 170 -5.78 -12.21 -21.69
C PRO A 170 -5.41 -12.70 -20.28
N SER A 171 -4.24 -12.35 -19.76
CA SER A 171 -3.81 -12.61 -18.39
C SER A 171 -3.08 -11.41 -17.79
N VAL A 172 -2.93 -11.39 -16.47
CA VAL A 172 -2.17 -10.32 -15.77
C VAL A 172 -0.71 -10.26 -16.25
N LYS A 173 -0.14 -11.38 -16.69
CA LYS A 173 1.24 -11.43 -17.21
C LYS A 173 1.40 -10.70 -18.55
N ASP A 174 0.30 -10.51 -19.28
CA ASP A 174 0.29 -9.79 -20.54
C ASP A 174 0.21 -8.28 -20.34
N ILE A 175 -0.04 -7.81 -19.11
CA ILE A 175 0.01 -6.39 -18.77
C ILE A 175 1.48 -5.96 -18.70
N THR A 176 1.94 -5.31 -19.76
CA THR A 176 3.31 -4.79 -19.85
C THR A 176 3.36 -3.27 -19.76
N ARG A 177 4.56 -2.75 -19.51
CA ARG A 177 4.82 -1.31 -19.44
C ARG A 177 4.42 -0.52 -20.69
N SER A 178 4.41 -1.14 -21.86
CA SER A 178 4.02 -0.48 -23.12
C SER A 178 2.52 -0.16 -23.22
N HIS A 179 1.67 -0.73 -22.35
CA HIS A 179 0.24 -0.45 -22.34
C HIS A 179 -0.11 0.91 -21.73
N VAL A 180 0.84 1.58 -21.06
CA VAL A 180 0.63 2.88 -20.42
C VAL A 180 1.68 3.89 -20.87
N ARG A 181 1.26 5.15 -20.95
CA ARG A 181 2.14 6.32 -21.09
C ARG A 181 1.83 7.29 -19.97
N THR A 182 2.84 7.72 -19.26
CA THR A 182 2.75 8.70 -18.17
C THR A 182 3.05 10.11 -18.69
N GLU A 183 2.61 11.14 -17.95
CA GLU A 183 2.91 12.53 -18.32
C GLU A 183 4.42 12.83 -18.30
N HIS A 184 5.17 12.22 -17.38
CA HIS A 184 6.63 12.36 -17.31
C HIS A 184 7.31 11.96 -18.62
N GLU A 185 6.84 10.88 -19.26
CA GLU A 185 7.36 10.43 -20.55
C GLU A 185 6.94 11.32 -21.72
N LYS A 186 5.76 11.93 -21.67
CA LYS A 186 5.32 12.85 -22.72
C LYS A 186 6.23 14.07 -22.80
N ILE A 187 6.63 14.62 -21.65
CA ILE A 187 7.51 15.80 -21.57
C ILE A 187 8.88 15.48 -22.17
N HIS A 188 9.45 14.31 -21.90
CA HIS A 188 10.73 13.90 -22.48
C HIS A 188 10.69 13.62 -23.99
N SER A 189 9.51 13.33 -24.56
CA SER A 189 9.37 13.16 -26.01
C SER A 189 9.21 14.46 -26.79
N LEU A 190 9.05 15.59 -26.11
CA LEU A 190 8.87 16.93 -26.69
C LEU A 190 10.14 17.81 -26.60
N LEU A 191 11.18 17.32 -25.92
CA LEU A 191 12.51 17.92 -25.80
C LEU A 191 13.52 17.10 -26.61
#